data_AF-A0A2W6UT62-F1
#
_entry.id   AF-A0A2W6UT62-F1
#
_cell.length_a   1.000
_cell.length_b   1.000
_cell.length_c   1.000
_cell.angle_alpha   90.00
_cell.angle_beta   90.00
_cell.angle_gamma   90.00
#
_symmetry.space_group_name_H-M   'P 1'
#
loop_
_entity.id
_entity.type
_entity.pdbx_description
1 polymer ?
#
loop_
_entity_poly.entity_id
_entity_poly.type
_entity_poly.pdbx_seq_one_letter_code
_entity_poly.pdbx_strand_id
1 'polypeptide(L)'
;MLVMSRPRRTPAPPSDERGSTLVVVLIIMLVLSLGGLTAATVVTNTTASLVGSRSNAEARAAADAGLADAVAHVRRTDVVCNLSLTNATAPRYDVASTCEGGRATFVSTGYGVSGGAVTLSAVYDYSVENIGGEGDMVFFGKTTFTDEVLAHTLDDELLSIVIPTGDFTCQSVIPANIVLSGSFATKGGCDVQGSVVAGGTLDMSNGGDTIRGTVSVSGSGSNNIQGTIGGDLLAGGTVDFGWNAKTVGGDVVTAGSAYLGSQRLLGSLTLPLSATLQMESGSVAGGINEPESVTTPAAAPTFDPWFDYRYQQSDWQGFDVVTLTDVRGSTAVGTCGYFNASPGTGWGSLGTLTTPTIVDARACSELSSNNGSHPEVFLNTDLVLLADDFDLTMLTVRAAGGASPSVWVVVEDTLADGKPTCVRGSDILINGTIMATGVTAMAYTPCIIDVAGMGHDEWSGAFYGGSFDYGGGLSFYGDQILLPNMPESATSVGAETIEALGTLVSQRDLR
;
A
#
# COMPACT_ATOMS: atom_id res chain seq x y z
N MET A 1 4.04 -52.90 -88.93
CA MET A 1 2.76 -52.21 -89.26
C MET A 1 3.13 -50.89 -89.93
N LEU A 2 3.54 -50.98 -91.20
CA LEU A 2 2.85 -50.43 -92.37
C LEU A 2 2.82 -48.89 -92.42
N VAL A 3 3.88 -48.36 -93.03
CA VAL A 3 4.04 -47.00 -93.56
C VAL A 3 3.07 -46.81 -94.72
N MET A 4 2.31 -45.72 -94.74
CA MET A 4 1.50 -45.32 -95.89
C MET A 4 1.67 -43.83 -96.17
N SER A 5 2.43 -43.56 -97.23
CA SER A 5 2.61 -42.27 -97.91
C SER A 5 1.44 -42.02 -98.86
N ARG A 6 0.96 -40.77 -98.96
CA ARG A 6 0.08 -40.25 -100.04
C ARG A 6 0.05 -38.70 -100.02
N PRO A 7 -0.39 -38.04 -101.11
CA PRO A 7 0.45 -37.13 -101.88
C PRO A 7 0.05 -35.65 -101.80
N ARG A 8 1.03 -34.81 -102.16
CA ARG A 8 0.97 -33.36 -102.35
C ARG A 8 -0.15 -32.97 -103.33
N ARG A 9 -1.12 -32.19 -102.85
CA ARG A 9 -2.01 -31.36 -103.68
C ARG A 9 -1.51 -29.91 -103.62
N THR A 10 -1.27 -29.34 -104.80
CA THR A 10 -0.99 -27.93 -105.04
C THR A 10 -2.24 -27.07 -104.73
N PRO A 11 -2.14 -26.05 -103.86
CA PRO A 11 -3.23 -25.09 -103.67
C PRO A 11 -3.24 -24.05 -104.79
N ALA A 12 -4.47 -23.69 -105.19
CA ALA A 12 -4.81 -22.63 -106.13
C ALA A 12 -4.38 -21.23 -105.63
N PRO A 13 -4.21 -20.24 -106.54
CA PRO A 13 -3.78 -18.90 -106.18
C PRO A 13 -4.85 -18.20 -105.31
N PRO A 14 -4.44 -17.51 -104.24
CA PRO A 14 -5.36 -16.82 -103.34
C PRO A 14 -5.99 -15.60 -104.02
N SER A 15 -7.32 -15.53 -103.97
CA SER A 15 -8.07 -14.30 -104.15
C SER A 15 -7.68 -13.30 -103.06
N ASP A 16 -7.47 -12.04 -103.46
CA ASP A 16 -7.15 -10.91 -102.58
C ASP A 16 -8.22 -10.72 -101.48
N GLU A 17 -8.00 -11.33 -100.31
CA GLU A 17 -8.68 -11.00 -99.05
C GLU A 17 -7.96 -9.85 -98.33
N ARG A 18 -7.85 -8.70 -98.99
CA ARG A 18 -7.27 -7.48 -98.38
C ARG A 18 -8.23 -6.74 -97.43
N GLY A 19 -9.47 -7.24 -97.27
CA GLY A 19 -10.50 -6.66 -96.39
C GLY A 19 -10.80 -7.46 -95.11
N SER A 20 -10.66 -8.80 -95.10
CA SER A 20 -11.03 -9.65 -93.95
C SER A 20 -9.91 -9.72 -92.89
N THR A 21 -8.65 -9.66 -93.32
CA THR A 21 -7.46 -9.71 -92.46
C THR A 21 -7.39 -8.51 -91.50
N LEU A 22 -7.81 -7.33 -91.94
CA LEU A 22 -7.85 -6.13 -91.09
C LEU A 22 -8.95 -6.25 -90.01
N VAL A 23 -10.10 -6.85 -90.34
CA VAL A 23 -11.21 -7.09 -89.39
C VAL A 23 -10.83 -8.16 -88.37
N VAL A 24 -10.19 -9.25 -88.79
CA VAL A 24 -9.72 -10.31 -87.87
C VAL A 24 -8.63 -9.79 -86.93
N VAL A 25 -7.70 -8.96 -87.43
CA VAL A 25 -6.67 -8.33 -86.59
C VAL A 25 -7.30 -7.34 -85.59
N LEU A 26 -8.30 -6.55 -86.00
CA LEU A 26 -9.03 -5.66 -85.10
C LEU A 26 -9.79 -6.42 -84.01
N ILE A 27 -10.47 -7.53 -84.36
CA ILE A 27 -11.18 -8.37 -83.38
C ILE A 27 -10.19 -9.03 -82.42
N ILE A 28 -9.08 -9.56 -82.91
CA ILE A 28 -8.04 -10.17 -82.06
C ILE A 28 -7.42 -9.13 -81.13
N MET A 29 -7.12 -7.92 -81.61
CA MET A 29 -6.60 -6.83 -80.78
C MET A 29 -7.65 -6.32 -79.77
N LEU A 30 -8.93 -6.29 -80.12
CA LEU A 30 -10.01 -5.97 -79.19
C LEU A 30 -10.12 -7.03 -78.08
N VAL A 31 -10.08 -8.31 -78.42
CA VAL A 31 -10.19 -9.41 -77.44
C VAL A 31 -8.95 -9.47 -76.54
N LEU A 32 -7.75 -9.24 -77.10
CA LEU A 32 -6.52 -9.16 -76.30
C LEU A 32 -6.49 -7.94 -75.38
N SER A 33 -6.99 -6.79 -75.83
CA SER A 33 -7.07 -5.59 -74.96
C SER A 33 -8.12 -5.76 -73.86
N LEU A 34 -9.29 -6.34 -74.16
CA LEU A 34 -10.30 -6.69 -73.14
C LEU A 34 -9.74 -7.71 -72.13
N GLY A 35 -9.06 -8.75 -72.62
CA GLY A 35 -8.40 -9.76 -71.81
C GLY A 35 -7.31 -9.16 -70.91
N GLY A 36 -6.49 -8.25 -71.44
CA GLY A 36 -5.49 -7.52 -70.66
C GLY A 36 -6.09 -6.65 -69.56
N LEU A 37 -7.18 -5.92 -69.85
CA LEU A 37 -7.90 -5.09 -68.88
C LEU A 37 -8.53 -5.92 -67.75
N THR A 38 -9.12 -7.07 -68.08
CA THR A 38 -9.71 -7.98 -67.07
C THR A 38 -8.64 -8.65 -66.19
N ALA A 39 -7.51 -9.08 -66.75
CA ALA A 39 -6.40 -9.62 -65.98
C ALA A 39 -5.78 -8.56 -65.06
N ALA A 40 -5.59 -7.33 -65.55
CA ALA A 40 -5.06 -6.23 -64.76
C ALA A 40 -5.96 -5.86 -63.57
N THR A 41 -7.29 -5.88 -63.75
CA THR A 41 -8.26 -5.61 -62.67
C THR A 41 -8.30 -6.71 -61.61
N VAL A 42 -8.21 -7.99 -62.02
CA VAL A 42 -8.10 -9.10 -61.06
C VAL A 42 -6.80 -9.02 -60.26
N VAL A 43 -5.67 -8.74 -60.91
CA VAL A 43 -4.38 -8.59 -60.22
C VAL A 43 -4.40 -7.40 -59.26
N THR A 44 -4.96 -6.25 -59.65
CA THR A 44 -5.06 -5.09 -58.75
C THR A 44 -5.98 -5.35 -57.55
N ASN A 45 -7.14 -6.00 -57.73
CA ASN A 45 -8.02 -6.38 -56.61
C ASN A 45 -7.38 -7.41 -55.67
N THR A 46 -6.68 -8.40 -56.22
CA THR A 46 -6.02 -9.43 -55.41
C THR A 46 -4.83 -8.84 -54.64
N THR A 47 -4.04 -7.97 -55.30
CA THR A 47 -2.91 -7.28 -54.68
C THR A 47 -3.38 -6.32 -53.60
N ALA A 48 -4.45 -5.56 -53.84
CA ALA A 48 -5.05 -4.68 -52.84
C ALA A 48 -5.56 -5.46 -51.61
N SER A 49 -6.20 -6.62 -51.83
CA SER A 49 -6.69 -7.49 -50.75
C SER A 49 -5.54 -8.09 -49.92
N LEU A 50 -4.45 -8.50 -50.59
CA LEU A 50 -3.25 -9.02 -49.93
C LEU A 50 -2.52 -7.93 -49.12
N VAL A 51 -2.38 -6.73 -49.67
CA VAL A 51 -1.79 -5.58 -48.97
C VAL A 51 -2.63 -5.17 -47.77
N GLY A 52 -3.97 -5.16 -47.89
CA GLY A 52 -4.87 -4.90 -46.77
C GLY A 52 -4.79 -5.96 -45.67
N SER A 53 -4.75 -7.24 -46.05
CA SER A 53 -4.64 -8.35 -45.08
C SER A 53 -3.30 -8.31 -44.34
N ARG A 54 -2.21 -8.04 -45.06
CA ARG A 54 -0.87 -7.86 -44.48
C ARG A 54 -0.85 -6.65 -43.53
N SER A 55 -1.39 -5.51 -43.96
CA SER A 55 -1.42 -4.30 -43.13
C SER A 55 -2.23 -4.50 -41.85
N ASN A 56 -3.32 -5.26 -41.90
CA ASN A 56 -4.11 -5.58 -40.70
C ASN A 56 -3.40 -6.56 -39.77
N ALA A 57 -2.67 -7.54 -40.32
CA ALA A 57 -1.84 -8.44 -39.52
C ALA A 57 -0.70 -7.68 -38.83
N GLU A 58 -0.02 -6.76 -39.55
CA GLU A 58 1.01 -5.88 -38.99
C GLU A 58 0.44 -4.95 -37.92
N ALA A 59 -0.73 -4.33 -38.17
CA ALA A 59 -1.41 -3.47 -37.20
C ALA A 59 -1.80 -4.23 -35.92
N ARG A 60 -2.31 -5.46 -36.06
CA ARG A 60 -2.66 -6.29 -34.90
C ARG A 60 -1.43 -6.71 -34.10
N ALA A 61 -0.37 -7.15 -34.77
CA ALA A 61 0.89 -7.48 -34.11
C ALA A 61 1.47 -6.26 -33.35
N ALA A 62 1.34 -5.06 -33.91
CA ALA A 62 1.75 -3.83 -33.23
C ALA A 62 0.88 -3.49 -32.02
N ALA A 63 -0.44 -3.72 -32.09
CA ALA A 63 -1.34 -3.52 -30.95
C ALA A 63 -1.06 -4.53 -29.82
N ASP A 64 -0.80 -5.80 -30.15
CA ASP A 64 -0.40 -6.82 -29.17
C ASP A 64 0.96 -6.45 -28.52
N ALA A 65 1.91 -5.96 -29.32
CA ALA A 65 3.18 -5.45 -28.81
C ALA A 65 3.00 -4.24 -27.89
N GLY A 66 2.09 -3.31 -28.22
CA GLY A 66 1.78 -2.16 -27.39
C GLY A 66 1.12 -2.54 -26.05
N LEU A 67 0.23 -3.54 -26.03
CA LEU A 67 -0.31 -4.09 -24.79
C LEU A 67 0.79 -4.74 -23.93
N ALA A 68 1.67 -5.54 -24.55
CA ALA A 68 2.78 -6.17 -23.85
C ALA A 68 3.75 -5.13 -23.26
N ASP A 69 4.07 -4.07 -24.02
CA ASP A 69 4.92 -2.97 -23.56
C ASP A 69 4.27 -2.19 -22.41
N ALA A 70 2.96 -1.90 -22.49
CA ALA A 70 2.23 -1.26 -21.40
C ALA A 70 2.26 -2.08 -20.12
N VAL A 71 1.93 -3.37 -20.18
CA VAL A 71 1.96 -4.25 -19.00
C VAL A 71 3.38 -4.36 -18.42
N ALA A 72 4.39 -4.46 -19.29
CA ALA A 72 5.78 -4.48 -18.86
C ALA A 72 6.23 -3.13 -18.28
N HIS A 73 5.68 -2.00 -18.74
CA HIS A 73 5.94 -0.69 -18.17
C HIS A 73 5.32 -0.57 -16.78
N VAL A 74 4.04 -0.91 -16.65
CA VAL A 74 3.34 -0.89 -15.36
C VAL A 74 4.08 -1.72 -14.32
N ARG A 75 4.50 -2.94 -14.65
CA ARG A 75 5.28 -3.80 -13.73
C ARG A 75 6.66 -3.28 -13.38
N ARG A 76 7.17 -2.26 -14.09
CA ARG A 76 8.45 -1.62 -13.80
C ARG A 76 8.29 -0.35 -12.98
N THR A 77 7.23 0.41 -13.22
CA THR A 77 7.08 1.78 -12.71
C THR A 77 5.94 1.94 -11.71
N ASP A 78 5.10 0.92 -11.53
CA ASP A 78 3.88 0.93 -10.71
C ASP A 78 2.86 2.02 -11.10
N VAL A 79 3.04 2.67 -12.26
CA VAL A 79 2.08 3.64 -12.80
C VAL A 79 1.05 2.88 -13.62
N VAL A 80 -0.03 2.42 -12.98
CA VAL A 80 -1.08 1.67 -13.67
C VAL A 80 -2.01 2.62 -14.41
N CYS A 81 -2.36 3.76 -13.82
CA CYS A 81 -3.41 4.65 -14.30
C CYS A 81 -2.86 5.83 -15.11
N ASN A 82 -3.61 6.26 -16.13
CA ASN A 82 -3.24 7.36 -17.03
C ASN A 82 -1.90 7.15 -17.77
N LEU A 83 -1.50 5.89 -17.98
CA LEU A 83 -0.35 5.55 -18.79
C LEU A 83 -0.59 5.99 -20.23
N SER A 84 0.47 6.47 -20.90
CA SER A 84 0.48 6.72 -22.34
C SER A 84 1.85 6.37 -22.90
N LEU A 85 1.93 5.32 -23.73
CA LEU A 85 3.14 4.93 -24.43
C LEU A 85 2.90 4.95 -25.95
N THR A 86 3.91 5.35 -26.70
CA THR A 86 3.86 5.39 -28.16
C THR A 86 5.16 4.90 -28.75
N ASN A 87 5.11 4.07 -29.79
CA ASN A 87 6.26 3.75 -30.62
C ASN A 87 6.04 4.32 -32.02
N ALA A 88 6.86 5.28 -32.42
CA ALA A 88 6.74 5.96 -33.71
C ALA A 88 7.33 5.18 -34.90
N THR A 89 8.09 4.11 -34.65
CA THR A 89 8.78 3.34 -35.70
C THR A 89 7.85 2.26 -36.23
N ALA A 90 7.66 2.20 -37.54
CA ALA A 90 6.73 1.26 -38.15
C ALA A 90 7.23 -0.21 -37.99
N PRO A 91 6.34 -1.16 -37.64
CA PRO A 91 4.92 -0.95 -37.33
C PRO A 91 4.74 -0.27 -35.96
N ARG A 92 3.90 0.78 -35.92
CA ARG A 92 3.78 1.71 -34.79
C ARG A 92 2.61 1.35 -33.88
N TYR A 93 2.64 1.75 -32.61
CA TYR A 93 1.52 1.61 -31.70
C TYR A 93 1.37 2.83 -30.79
N ASP A 94 0.14 3.06 -30.34
CA ASP A 94 -0.23 3.96 -29.25
C ASP A 94 -0.98 3.13 -28.20
N VAL A 95 -0.61 3.20 -26.93
CA VAL A 95 -1.31 2.52 -25.84
C VAL A 95 -1.56 3.48 -24.69
N ALA A 96 -2.78 3.44 -24.15
CA ALA A 96 -3.16 4.22 -22.99
C ALA A 96 -3.87 3.35 -21.95
N SER A 97 -3.79 3.74 -20.68
CA SER A 97 -4.51 3.08 -19.58
C SER A 97 -5.46 4.02 -18.85
N THR A 98 -6.53 3.45 -18.30
CA THR A 98 -7.48 4.12 -17.40
C THR A 98 -7.88 3.16 -16.30
N CYS A 99 -8.14 3.68 -15.09
CA CYS A 99 -8.54 2.87 -13.94
C CYS A 99 -9.92 3.30 -13.45
N GLU A 100 -10.82 2.33 -13.30
CA GLU A 100 -12.17 2.58 -12.79
C GLU A 100 -12.72 1.31 -12.10
N GLY A 101 -13.28 1.47 -10.90
CA GLY A 101 -13.98 0.38 -10.21
C GLY A 101 -13.12 -0.86 -9.95
N GLY A 102 -11.86 -0.68 -9.54
CA GLY A 102 -10.93 -1.79 -9.26
C GLY A 102 -10.44 -2.53 -10.52
N ARG A 103 -10.46 -1.86 -11.68
CA ARG A 103 -9.97 -2.42 -12.95
C ARG A 103 -9.09 -1.43 -13.69
N ALA A 104 -8.00 -1.93 -14.25
CA ALA A 104 -7.16 -1.19 -15.18
C ALA A 104 -7.46 -1.63 -16.62
N THR A 105 -7.86 -0.70 -17.46
CA THR A 105 -8.15 -0.93 -18.88
C THR A 105 -7.07 -0.31 -19.74
N PHE A 106 -6.33 -1.16 -20.45
CA PHE A 106 -5.37 -0.76 -21.48
C PHE A 106 -6.04 -0.79 -22.84
N VAL A 107 -5.86 0.24 -23.63
CA VAL A 107 -6.31 0.32 -25.02
C VAL A 107 -5.09 0.58 -25.90
N SER A 108 -4.73 -0.39 -26.73
CA SER A 108 -3.61 -0.27 -27.68
C SER A 108 -4.12 -0.21 -29.11
N THR A 109 -3.76 0.82 -29.84
CA THR A 109 -3.99 0.95 -31.28
C THR A 109 -2.68 0.74 -32.02
N GLY A 110 -2.57 -0.34 -32.77
CA GLY A 110 -1.44 -0.63 -33.64
C GLY A 110 -1.73 -0.20 -35.08
N TYR A 111 -0.69 0.24 -35.80
CA TYR A 111 -0.78 0.67 -37.19
C TYR A 111 0.25 -0.05 -38.06
N GLY A 112 -0.23 -0.68 -39.12
CA GLY A 112 0.60 -1.33 -40.12
C GLY A 112 1.31 -0.32 -41.03
N VAL A 113 2.33 -0.77 -41.77
CA VAL A 113 3.16 0.11 -42.60
C VAL A 113 2.36 0.80 -43.71
N SER A 114 1.26 0.17 -44.14
CA SER A 114 0.37 0.68 -45.20
C SER A 114 -0.84 1.44 -44.67
N GLY A 115 -0.88 1.79 -43.38
CA GLY A 115 -1.92 2.63 -42.78
C GLY A 115 -3.14 1.91 -42.21
N GLY A 116 -3.21 0.57 -42.28
CA GLY A 116 -4.22 -0.20 -41.53
C GLY A 116 -4.05 0.00 -40.03
N ALA A 117 -5.15 0.03 -39.27
CA ALA A 117 -5.15 0.21 -37.82
C ALA A 117 -6.02 -0.84 -37.14
N VAL A 118 -5.58 -1.33 -36.00
CA VAL A 118 -6.31 -2.29 -35.16
C VAL A 118 -6.22 -1.82 -33.72
N THR A 119 -7.36 -1.77 -33.02
CA THR A 119 -7.42 -1.37 -31.61
C THR A 119 -7.79 -2.57 -30.74
N LEU A 120 -6.96 -2.86 -29.75
CA LEU A 120 -7.18 -3.91 -28.78
C LEU A 120 -7.41 -3.29 -27.40
N SER A 121 -8.17 -3.99 -26.57
CA SER A 121 -8.36 -3.65 -25.18
C SER A 121 -8.05 -4.85 -24.30
N ALA A 122 -7.28 -4.63 -23.23
CA ALA A 122 -7.03 -5.58 -22.17
C ALA A 122 -7.47 -4.98 -20.83
N VAL A 123 -8.20 -5.75 -20.04
CA VAL A 123 -8.70 -5.35 -18.72
C VAL A 123 -8.08 -6.26 -17.69
N TYR A 124 -7.46 -5.67 -16.69
CA TYR A 124 -6.87 -6.36 -15.54
C TYR A 124 -7.63 -5.97 -14.28
N ASP A 125 -7.63 -6.87 -13.29
CA ASP A 125 -7.95 -6.47 -11.92
C ASP A 125 -6.92 -5.44 -11.45
N TYR A 126 -7.35 -4.50 -10.63
CA TYR A 126 -6.50 -3.41 -10.13
C TYR A 126 -6.91 -3.12 -8.69
N SER A 127 -5.94 -3.19 -7.79
CA SER A 127 -6.12 -2.83 -6.39
C SER A 127 -5.24 -1.64 -6.07
N VAL A 128 -5.83 -0.67 -5.40
CA VAL A 128 -5.10 0.39 -4.72
C VAL A 128 -5.14 0.04 -3.25
N GLU A 129 -3.99 -0.27 -2.69
CA GLU A 129 -3.84 -0.35 -1.26
C GLU A 129 -3.35 1.01 -0.76
N ASN A 130 -4.21 1.71 -0.02
CA ASN A 130 -3.80 2.92 0.67
C ASN A 130 -3.07 2.49 1.94
N ILE A 131 -1.74 2.46 1.89
CA ILE A 131 -0.93 2.14 3.05
C ILE A 131 -0.55 3.45 3.72
N GLY A 132 -1.25 3.77 4.82
CA GLY A 132 -1.16 5.06 5.50
C GLY A 132 -2.55 5.66 5.62
N GLY A 133 -3.21 5.34 6.72
CA GLY A 133 -4.38 6.06 7.20
C GLY A 133 -4.00 6.96 8.38
N GLU A 134 -5.01 7.57 8.98
CA GLU A 134 -4.86 8.24 10.26
C GLU A 134 -4.32 7.22 11.28
N GLY A 135 -3.24 7.55 11.99
CA GLY A 135 -2.54 6.57 12.83
C GLY A 135 -3.29 6.27 14.13
N ASP A 136 -3.72 5.02 14.34
CA ASP A 136 -4.25 4.56 15.63
C ASP A 136 -3.14 4.57 16.69
N MET A 137 -1.93 4.19 16.30
CA MET A 137 -0.76 4.20 17.17
C MET A 137 0.38 4.92 16.46
N VAL A 138 0.80 6.06 17.01
CA VAL A 138 1.89 6.88 16.49
C VAL A 138 3.01 6.99 17.52
N PHE A 139 4.22 6.57 17.16
CA PHE A 139 5.39 6.64 18.03
C PHE A 139 6.61 7.26 17.33
N PHE A 140 7.22 8.26 17.96
CA PHE A 140 8.41 8.93 17.44
C PHE A 140 9.73 8.32 17.94
N GLY A 141 9.68 7.04 18.29
CA GLY A 141 10.82 6.30 18.80
C GLY A 141 10.84 4.86 18.30
N LYS A 142 11.97 4.20 18.56
CA LYS A 142 12.08 2.76 18.32
C LYS A 142 11.00 2.04 19.14
N THR A 143 10.24 1.19 18.46
CA THR A 143 9.09 0.49 19.05
C THR A 143 9.24 -1.02 18.84
N THR A 144 8.78 -1.81 19.79
CA THR A 144 8.76 -3.27 19.69
C THR A 144 7.46 -3.79 20.26
N PHE A 145 6.76 -4.65 19.51
CA PHE A 145 5.56 -5.33 19.97
C PHE A 145 5.90 -6.80 20.20
N THR A 146 5.77 -7.25 21.45
CA THR A 146 5.86 -8.66 21.83
C THR A 146 4.48 -9.31 21.86
N ASP A 147 4.44 -10.61 22.17
CA ASP A 147 3.23 -11.38 22.44
C ASP A 147 2.37 -10.81 23.58
N GLU A 148 2.90 -9.87 24.35
CA GLU A 148 2.18 -9.12 25.37
C GLU A 148 1.30 -8.02 24.75
N VAL A 149 1.64 -7.49 23.57
CA VAL A 149 0.80 -6.51 22.87
C VAL A 149 -0.14 -7.24 21.92
N LEU A 150 -1.41 -7.36 22.34
CA LEU A 150 -2.51 -7.95 21.59
C LEU A 150 -3.32 -6.83 20.94
N ALA A 151 -3.07 -6.62 19.65
CA ALA A 151 -3.85 -5.67 18.87
C ALA A 151 -5.08 -6.35 18.24
N HIS A 152 -6.21 -5.64 18.23
CA HIS A 152 -7.50 -6.10 17.74
C HIS A 152 -8.06 -5.13 16.71
N THR A 153 -8.82 -5.65 15.75
CA THR A 153 -9.63 -4.85 14.82
C THR A 153 -10.98 -4.54 15.44
N LEU A 154 -11.45 -3.30 15.29
CA LEU A 154 -12.87 -3.00 15.37
C LEU A 154 -13.46 -3.10 13.95
N ASP A 155 -14.64 -3.72 13.82
CA ASP A 155 -15.39 -3.80 12.56
C ASP A 155 -14.65 -4.38 11.34
N ASP A 156 -13.72 -5.31 11.57
CA ASP A 156 -12.85 -5.94 10.55
C ASP A 156 -11.90 -4.97 9.81
N GLU A 157 -11.75 -3.72 10.30
CA GLU A 157 -10.79 -2.76 9.75
C GLU A 157 -9.39 -2.95 10.38
N LEU A 158 -8.36 -2.95 9.53
CA LEU A 158 -6.98 -3.05 9.98
C LEU A 158 -6.55 -1.75 10.64
N LEU A 159 -5.81 -1.87 11.73
CA LEU A 159 -5.20 -0.74 12.41
C LEU A 159 -4.15 -0.04 11.52
N SER A 160 -3.83 1.20 11.85
CA SER A 160 -2.73 1.98 11.28
C SER A 160 -1.69 2.27 12.36
N ILE A 161 -0.52 1.63 12.24
CA ILE A 161 0.63 1.89 13.13
C ILE A 161 1.65 2.72 12.37
N VAL A 162 2.01 3.88 12.92
CA VAL A 162 2.92 4.82 12.29
C VAL A 162 4.12 5.14 13.18
N ILE A 163 5.32 4.98 12.64
CA ILE A 163 6.58 5.27 13.33
C ILE A 163 7.37 6.33 12.53
N PRO A 164 7.06 7.64 12.70
CA PRO A 164 7.73 8.70 11.95
C PRO A 164 9.23 8.74 12.14
N THR A 165 9.73 8.30 13.30
CA THR A 165 11.15 8.21 13.60
C THR A 165 11.47 6.92 14.37
N GLY A 166 12.41 6.14 13.84
CA GLY A 166 12.92 4.94 14.51
C GLY A 166 12.54 3.64 13.81
N ASP A 167 12.98 2.53 14.40
CA ASP A 167 12.75 1.18 13.89
C ASP A 167 11.54 0.53 14.58
N PHE A 168 10.91 -0.43 13.89
CA PHE A 168 9.84 -1.25 14.46
C PHE A 168 10.24 -2.73 14.49
N THR A 169 10.02 -3.41 15.63
CA THR A 169 10.22 -4.86 15.75
C THR A 169 8.93 -5.57 16.12
N CYS A 170 8.52 -6.52 15.30
CA CYS A 170 7.33 -7.34 15.49
C CYS A 170 7.68 -8.72 16.06
N GLN A 171 6.97 -9.14 17.10
CA GLN A 171 7.07 -10.45 17.75
C GLN A 171 5.67 -11.04 18.09
N SER A 172 4.61 -10.47 17.52
CA SER A 172 3.22 -10.87 17.78
C SER A 172 2.33 -10.78 16.54
N VAL A 173 1.06 -11.19 16.71
CA VAL A 173 0.03 -11.02 15.69
C VAL A 173 -0.44 -9.57 15.74
N ILE A 174 -0.35 -8.86 14.61
CA ILE A 174 -0.69 -7.45 14.50
C ILE A 174 -1.67 -7.28 13.33
N PRO A 175 -2.96 -7.01 13.58
CA PRO A 175 -3.92 -6.73 12.53
C PRO A 175 -3.83 -5.28 12.07
N ALA A 176 -2.68 -4.88 11.53
CA ALA A 176 -2.41 -3.51 11.13
C ALA A 176 -1.69 -3.41 9.80
N ASN A 177 -1.85 -2.25 9.16
CA ASN A 177 -0.87 -1.68 8.26
C ASN A 177 0.18 -0.92 9.07
N ILE A 178 1.45 -1.05 8.70
CA ILE A 178 2.57 -0.46 9.43
C ILE A 178 3.38 0.42 8.51
N VAL A 179 3.55 1.69 8.88
CA VAL A 179 4.37 2.64 8.12
C VAL A 179 5.42 3.28 9.01
N LEU A 180 6.68 3.26 8.58
CA LEU A 180 7.80 3.71 9.40
C LEU A 180 8.92 4.34 8.58
N SER A 181 9.65 5.29 9.16
CA SER A 181 10.84 5.86 8.50
C SER A 181 12.07 4.98 8.62
N GLY A 182 12.19 4.20 9.70
CA GLY A 182 13.33 3.33 9.96
C GLY A 182 13.17 1.94 9.36
N SER A 183 13.86 0.97 9.96
CA SER A 183 13.86 -0.43 9.52
C SER A 183 12.77 -1.24 10.22
N PHE A 184 12.19 -2.18 9.50
CA PHE A 184 11.24 -3.14 10.03
C PHE A 184 11.93 -4.48 10.29
N ALA A 185 11.74 -5.04 11.48
CA ALA A 185 12.30 -6.34 11.84
C ALA A 185 11.23 -7.27 12.42
N THR A 186 11.39 -8.58 12.19
CA THR A 186 10.59 -9.62 12.85
C THR A 186 11.50 -10.51 13.69
N LYS A 187 11.00 -10.94 14.86
CA LYS A 187 11.77 -11.78 15.80
C LYS A 187 10.98 -12.98 16.33
N GLY A 188 10.33 -13.73 15.43
CA GLY A 188 9.55 -14.90 15.82
C GLY A 188 8.19 -14.53 16.39
N GLY A 189 7.16 -15.26 15.99
CA GLY A 189 5.77 -15.00 16.44
C GLY A 189 5.11 -13.83 15.72
N CYS A 190 5.79 -13.19 14.77
CA CYS A 190 5.24 -12.06 14.03
C CYS A 190 4.26 -12.51 12.95
N ASP A 191 3.02 -12.00 12.98
CA ASP A 191 2.02 -12.15 11.92
C ASP A 191 1.33 -10.80 11.68
N VAL A 192 1.86 -10.01 10.74
CA VAL A 192 1.25 -8.74 10.32
C VAL A 192 0.16 -9.05 9.32
N GLN A 193 -1.10 -8.73 9.64
CA GLN A 193 -2.23 -9.05 8.76
C GLN A 193 -2.38 -8.07 7.59
N GLY A 194 -1.84 -6.86 7.71
CA GLY A 194 -1.79 -5.85 6.65
C GLY A 194 -0.43 -5.80 5.94
N SER A 195 -0.14 -4.61 5.43
CA SER A 195 1.07 -4.29 4.67
C SER A 195 2.09 -3.51 5.50
N VAL A 196 3.34 -3.51 5.04
CA VAL A 196 4.46 -2.82 5.70
C VAL A 196 5.16 -1.90 4.70
N VAL A 197 5.30 -0.63 5.06
CA VAL A 197 6.10 0.35 4.30
C VAL A 197 7.18 0.94 5.20
N ALA A 198 8.45 0.73 4.85
CA ALA A 198 9.58 1.16 5.67
C ALA A 198 10.57 2.02 4.88
N GLY A 199 11.00 3.15 5.46
CA GLY A 199 12.08 3.95 4.89
C GLY A 199 13.45 3.25 4.94
N GLY A 200 13.65 2.34 5.90
CA GLY A 200 14.86 1.55 6.09
C GLY A 200 14.84 0.20 5.36
N THR A 201 15.40 -0.83 6.02
CA THR A 201 15.47 -2.21 5.49
C THR A 201 14.48 -3.14 6.17
N LEU A 202 14.24 -4.30 5.57
CA LEU A 202 13.50 -5.41 6.15
C LEU A 202 14.45 -6.49 6.69
N ASP A 203 14.31 -6.88 7.97
CA ASP A 203 14.96 -8.05 8.55
C ASP A 203 13.93 -9.04 9.14
N MET A 204 13.53 -10.02 8.33
CA MET A 204 12.77 -11.17 8.80
C MET A 204 13.75 -12.25 9.27
N SER A 205 13.94 -12.36 10.58
CA SER A 205 14.96 -13.26 11.14
C SER A 205 14.48 -14.70 11.39
N ASN A 206 13.16 -14.95 11.32
CA ASN A 206 12.56 -16.25 11.62
C ASN A 206 11.64 -16.74 10.49
N GLY A 207 11.72 -18.03 10.16
CA GLY A 207 10.88 -18.63 9.13
C GLY A 207 9.39 -18.77 9.50
N GLY A 208 9.04 -18.66 10.78
CA GLY A 208 7.64 -18.64 11.22
C GLY A 208 6.92 -17.31 10.95
N ASP A 209 7.67 -16.24 10.70
CA ASP A 209 7.10 -14.90 10.60
C ASP A 209 6.36 -14.69 9.28
N THR A 210 5.27 -13.93 9.33
CA THR A 210 4.38 -13.68 8.20
C THR A 210 4.02 -12.20 8.11
N ILE A 211 4.08 -11.66 6.91
CA ILE A 211 3.44 -10.39 6.54
C ILE A 211 2.44 -10.74 5.44
N ARG A 212 1.14 -10.55 5.68
CA ARG A 212 0.10 -11.04 4.76
C ARG A 212 -0.11 -10.11 3.57
N GLY A 213 0.13 -8.82 3.75
CA GLY A 213 0.06 -7.82 2.69
C GLY A 213 1.36 -7.66 1.90
N THR A 214 1.50 -6.50 1.30
CA THR A 214 2.66 -6.07 0.52
C THR A 214 3.73 -5.48 1.44
N VAL A 215 4.99 -5.64 1.04
CA VAL A 215 6.13 -4.99 1.70
C VAL A 215 6.81 -4.03 0.73
N SER A 216 6.94 -2.77 1.14
CA SER A 216 7.75 -1.75 0.45
C SER A 216 8.86 -1.26 1.39
N VAL A 217 10.12 -1.42 1.01
CA VAL A 217 11.27 -0.91 1.77
C VAL A 217 12.19 -0.07 0.90
N SER A 218 12.45 1.18 1.29
CA SER A 218 13.21 2.12 0.44
C SER A 218 14.74 2.09 0.69
N GLY A 219 15.18 1.47 1.78
CA GLY A 219 16.59 1.42 2.16
C GLY A 219 17.44 0.57 1.22
N SER A 220 18.63 1.08 0.88
CA SER A 220 19.58 0.43 -0.05
C SER A 220 20.44 -0.69 0.56
N GLY A 221 20.20 -1.02 1.83
CA GLY A 221 20.92 -2.06 2.57
C GLY A 221 20.55 -3.49 2.13
N SER A 222 20.91 -4.46 2.98
CA SER A 222 20.51 -5.86 2.78
C SER A 222 19.17 -6.12 3.47
N ASN A 223 18.25 -6.75 2.75
CA ASN A 223 16.93 -7.15 3.24
C ASN A 223 16.91 -8.67 3.40
N ASN A 224 16.87 -9.15 4.63
CA ASN A 224 16.89 -10.58 4.93
C ASN A 224 15.46 -11.10 5.05
N ILE A 225 15.08 -12.06 4.21
CA ILE A 225 13.71 -12.59 4.09
C ILE A 225 13.69 -14.07 4.41
N GLN A 226 13.48 -14.39 5.68
CA GLN A 226 13.34 -15.76 6.14
C GLN A 226 11.89 -16.25 6.23
N GLY A 227 10.91 -15.34 6.36
CA GLY A 227 9.50 -15.65 6.55
C GLY A 227 8.66 -15.61 5.27
N THR A 228 7.34 -15.50 5.42
CA THR A 228 6.37 -15.46 4.33
C THR A 228 5.88 -14.03 4.08
N ILE A 229 5.83 -13.62 2.82
CA ILE A 229 5.17 -12.38 2.38
C ILE A 229 3.99 -12.77 1.48
N GLY A 230 2.79 -12.34 1.81
CA GLY A 230 1.58 -12.70 1.06
C GLY A 230 1.39 -11.90 -0.23
N GLY A 231 1.77 -10.62 -0.22
CA GLY A 231 1.73 -9.72 -1.37
C GLY A 231 3.06 -9.59 -2.10
N ASP A 232 3.27 -8.41 -2.68
CA ASP A 232 4.50 -8.06 -3.40
C ASP A 232 5.63 -7.70 -2.41
N LEU A 233 6.88 -7.75 -2.89
CA LEU A 233 8.05 -7.24 -2.17
C LEU A 233 8.80 -6.24 -3.04
N LEU A 234 8.79 -4.98 -2.65
CA LEU A 234 9.55 -3.90 -3.26
C LEU A 234 10.71 -3.51 -2.34
N ALA A 235 11.95 -3.69 -2.80
CA ALA A 235 13.15 -3.45 -1.99
C ALA A 235 14.17 -2.51 -2.67
N GLY A 236 14.52 -1.41 -2.00
CA GLY A 236 15.49 -0.42 -2.49
C GLY A 236 16.94 -0.90 -2.46
N GLY A 237 17.18 -2.06 -1.83
CA GLY A 237 18.50 -2.65 -1.66
C GLY A 237 18.52 -4.13 -2.04
N THR A 238 19.61 -4.80 -1.67
CA THR A 238 19.80 -6.23 -1.93
C THR A 238 18.75 -7.05 -1.17
N VAL A 239 18.27 -8.15 -1.77
CA VAL A 239 17.36 -9.09 -1.11
C VAL A 239 18.06 -10.44 -0.94
N ASP A 240 18.11 -10.91 0.31
CA ASP A 240 18.62 -12.23 0.69
C ASP A 240 17.48 -13.08 1.22
N PHE A 241 17.05 -14.05 0.42
CA PHE A 241 16.11 -15.06 0.85
C PHE A 241 16.87 -16.22 1.50
N GLY A 242 16.65 -16.42 2.80
CA GLY A 242 17.30 -17.48 3.59
C GLY A 242 16.91 -18.92 3.19
N TRP A 243 16.89 -19.85 4.15
CA TRP A 243 16.83 -21.30 3.87
C TRP A 243 15.56 -22.01 4.37
N ASN A 244 14.49 -21.26 4.64
CA ASN A 244 13.29 -21.77 5.31
C ASN A 244 12.17 -22.22 4.37
N ALA A 245 12.44 -22.31 3.06
CA ALA A 245 11.51 -22.72 2.00
C ALA A 245 10.16 -21.97 2.02
N LYS A 246 10.21 -20.66 2.25
CA LYS A 246 9.02 -19.79 2.34
C LYS A 246 8.63 -19.18 0.99
N THR A 247 7.48 -18.53 0.99
CA THR A 247 6.88 -17.97 -0.22
C THR A 247 6.80 -16.46 -0.16
N VAL A 248 7.06 -15.82 -1.30
CA VAL A 248 6.52 -14.49 -1.61
C VAL A 248 5.38 -14.70 -2.60
N GLY A 249 4.18 -14.25 -2.22
CA GLY A 249 2.96 -14.50 -2.98
C GLY A 249 2.86 -13.67 -4.25
N GLY A 250 3.46 -12.49 -4.25
CA GLY A 250 3.45 -11.56 -5.37
C GLY A 250 4.76 -11.48 -6.17
N ASP A 251 4.90 -10.38 -6.89
CA ASP A 251 6.10 -9.96 -7.60
C ASP A 251 7.18 -9.48 -6.61
N VAL A 252 8.45 -9.66 -6.98
CA VAL A 252 9.60 -9.13 -6.26
C VAL A 252 10.33 -8.15 -7.14
N VAL A 253 10.46 -6.91 -6.67
CA VAL A 253 11.24 -5.85 -7.31
C VAL A 253 12.36 -5.46 -6.36
N THR A 254 13.61 -5.52 -6.82
CA THR A 254 14.76 -5.08 -6.04
C THR A 254 15.63 -4.15 -6.87
N ALA A 255 16.17 -3.09 -6.26
CA ALA A 255 17.20 -2.25 -6.87
C ALA A 255 18.63 -2.77 -6.65
N GLY A 256 18.79 -3.89 -5.93
CA GLY A 256 20.06 -4.54 -5.64
C GLY A 256 20.17 -5.96 -6.21
N SER A 257 21.11 -6.73 -5.65
CA SER A 257 21.27 -8.16 -5.96
C SER A 257 20.16 -8.99 -5.31
N ALA A 258 19.92 -10.19 -5.83
CA ALA A 258 18.97 -11.14 -5.28
C ALA A 258 19.66 -12.49 -5.01
N TYR A 259 19.53 -12.98 -3.78
CA TYR A 259 20.02 -14.30 -3.35
C TYR A 259 18.83 -15.17 -2.98
N LEU A 260 18.55 -16.21 -3.78
CA LEU A 260 17.45 -17.14 -3.57
C LEU A 260 17.97 -18.46 -2.99
N GLY A 261 17.95 -18.59 -1.66
CA GLY A 261 18.28 -19.83 -0.96
C GLY A 261 17.32 -20.96 -1.30
N SER A 262 16.15 -21.00 -0.66
CA SER A 262 15.13 -22.06 -0.88
C SER A 262 13.73 -21.52 -1.20
N GLN A 263 13.61 -20.22 -1.44
CA GLN A 263 12.34 -19.53 -1.40
C GLN A 263 11.64 -19.65 -2.74
N ARG A 264 10.31 -19.65 -2.69
CA ARG A 264 9.48 -19.71 -3.88
C ARG A 264 8.77 -18.37 -4.09
N LEU A 265 9.14 -17.70 -5.16
CA LEU A 265 8.45 -16.50 -5.63
C LEU A 265 7.33 -16.96 -6.57
N LEU A 266 6.08 -16.66 -6.22
CA LEU A 266 4.93 -17.01 -7.05
C LEU A 266 4.75 -16.02 -8.21
N GLY A 267 5.16 -14.76 -8.02
CA GLY A 267 5.29 -13.78 -9.08
C GLY A 267 6.63 -13.83 -9.81
N SER A 268 6.95 -12.74 -10.47
CA SER A 268 8.19 -12.46 -11.19
C SER A 268 9.24 -11.85 -10.28
N LEU A 269 10.51 -11.91 -10.72
CA LEU A 269 11.62 -11.24 -10.08
C LEU A 269 12.19 -10.18 -11.03
N THR A 270 12.25 -8.93 -10.59
CA THR A 270 12.82 -7.82 -11.34
C THR A 270 14.01 -7.23 -10.57
N LEU A 271 15.17 -7.17 -11.24
CA LEU A 271 16.42 -6.65 -10.68
C LEU A 271 17.27 -5.98 -11.77
N PRO A 272 18.17 -5.02 -11.48
CA PRO A 272 18.99 -4.39 -12.52
C PRO A 272 19.91 -5.40 -13.21
N LEU A 273 20.17 -5.20 -14.51
CA LEU A 273 21.10 -6.03 -15.29
C LEU A 273 22.53 -6.05 -14.70
N SER A 274 22.91 -5.02 -13.95
CA SER A 274 24.20 -4.93 -13.25
C SER A 274 24.23 -5.68 -11.92
N ALA A 275 23.07 -6.11 -11.40
CA ALA A 275 22.96 -6.82 -10.15
C ALA A 275 23.30 -8.31 -10.30
N THR A 276 23.63 -8.95 -9.19
CA THR A 276 23.89 -10.41 -9.18
C THR A 276 22.63 -11.14 -8.79
N LEU A 277 22.26 -12.15 -9.59
CA LEU A 277 21.29 -13.16 -9.21
C LEU A 277 22.02 -14.45 -8.83
N GLN A 278 21.85 -14.89 -7.58
CA GLN A 278 22.27 -16.21 -7.13
C GLN A 278 21.04 -17.04 -6.79
N MET A 279 20.89 -18.19 -7.43
CA MET A 279 19.83 -19.14 -7.12
C MET A 279 20.45 -20.46 -6.69
N GLU A 280 20.07 -20.93 -5.50
CA GLU A 280 20.48 -22.25 -5.02
C GLU A 280 19.38 -23.28 -5.28
N SER A 281 18.36 -23.29 -4.43
CA SER A 281 17.18 -24.15 -4.56
C SER A 281 15.86 -23.39 -4.70
N GLY A 282 15.90 -22.05 -4.64
CA GLY A 282 14.74 -21.20 -4.84
C GLY A 282 14.21 -21.23 -6.28
N SER A 283 12.97 -20.80 -6.46
CA SER A 283 12.28 -20.81 -7.76
C SER A 283 11.46 -19.54 -7.98
N VAL A 284 11.43 -19.04 -9.21
CA VAL A 284 10.62 -17.89 -9.63
C VAL A 284 9.61 -18.34 -10.68
N ALA A 285 8.32 -18.29 -10.36
CA ALA A 285 7.29 -18.81 -11.25
C ALA A 285 6.92 -17.83 -12.38
N GLY A 286 6.93 -16.52 -12.10
CA GLY A 286 6.58 -15.47 -13.05
C GLY A 286 7.70 -15.08 -14.02
N GLY A 287 8.89 -15.69 -13.91
CA GLY A 287 10.06 -15.35 -14.71
C GLY A 287 10.94 -14.25 -14.10
N ILE A 288 12.07 -14.00 -14.75
CA ILE A 288 13.12 -13.08 -14.27
C ILE A 288 13.31 -11.97 -15.31
N ASN A 289 13.24 -10.71 -14.86
CA ASN A 289 13.38 -9.52 -15.67
C ASN A 289 14.61 -8.73 -15.23
N GLU A 290 15.55 -8.50 -16.16
CA GLU A 290 16.81 -7.79 -15.90
C GLU A 290 16.93 -6.51 -16.75
N PRO A 291 16.14 -5.45 -16.48
CA PRO A 291 16.26 -4.19 -17.21
C PRO A 291 17.59 -3.47 -16.88
N GLU A 292 18.04 -2.55 -17.76
CA GLU A 292 19.25 -1.76 -17.53
C GLU A 292 19.21 -0.99 -16.19
N SER A 293 18.03 -0.53 -15.80
CA SER A 293 17.74 0.05 -14.51
C SER A 293 16.39 -0.42 -14.00
N VAL A 294 16.28 -0.54 -12.68
CA VAL A 294 15.03 -0.70 -11.96
C VAL A 294 14.77 0.63 -11.26
N THR A 295 13.59 1.21 -11.47
CA THR A 295 13.12 2.29 -10.60
C THR A 295 13.01 1.70 -9.20
N THR A 296 13.75 2.28 -8.27
CA THR A 296 13.69 1.90 -6.86
C THR A 296 12.23 1.91 -6.40
N PRO A 297 11.86 1.14 -5.35
CA PRO A 297 10.57 1.30 -4.71
C PRO A 297 10.29 2.76 -4.37
N ALA A 298 9.02 3.06 -4.15
CA ALA A 298 8.56 4.39 -3.81
C ALA A 298 9.43 5.06 -2.72
N ALA A 299 9.53 6.38 -2.84
CA ALA A 299 10.42 7.17 -2.01
C ALA A 299 10.08 6.92 -0.53
N ALA A 300 11.11 6.85 0.32
CA ALA A 300 10.95 6.67 1.76
C ALA A 300 9.73 7.45 2.29
N PRO A 301 8.85 6.81 3.10
CA PRO A 301 7.70 7.47 3.70
C PRO A 301 8.08 8.83 4.27
N THR A 302 7.38 9.86 3.83
CA THR A 302 7.46 11.19 4.43
C THR A 302 6.41 11.30 5.52
N PHE A 303 6.77 11.89 6.65
CA PHE A 303 5.85 12.09 7.75
C PHE A 303 5.75 13.58 8.06
N ASP A 304 4.58 13.98 8.54
CA ASP A 304 4.45 15.26 9.21
C ASP A 304 5.36 15.29 10.45
N PRO A 305 5.86 16.47 10.82
CA PRO A 305 6.63 16.62 12.06
C PRO A 305 5.75 16.31 13.28
N TRP A 306 6.40 16.16 14.44
CA TRP A 306 5.69 16.01 15.71
C TRP A 306 4.69 17.14 15.91
N PHE A 307 3.48 16.78 16.32
CA PHE A 307 2.44 17.73 16.65
C PHE A 307 2.65 18.25 18.08
N ASP A 308 3.19 19.46 18.19
CA ASP A 308 3.36 20.15 19.47
C ASP A 308 1.99 20.55 20.04
N TYR A 309 1.46 19.79 21.00
CA TYR A 309 0.22 20.12 21.65
C TYR A 309 0.46 20.80 22.99
N ARG A 310 -0.03 22.04 23.08
CA ARG A 310 -0.13 22.80 24.31
C ARG A 310 -1.59 23.19 24.51
N TYR A 311 -2.13 22.81 25.66
CA TYR A 311 -3.49 23.08 26.08
C TYR A 311 -3.82 24.57 26.00
N GLN A 312 -4.93 24.86 25.31
CA GLN A 312 -5.59 26.15 25.34
C GLN A 312 -7.08 25.94 25.60
N GLN A 313 -7.67 26.75 26.47
CA GLN A 313 -9.12 26.68 26.75
C GLN A 313 -9.97 26.82 25.47
N SER A 314 -9.49 27.60 24.50
CA SER A 314 -10.17 27.85 23.23
C SER A 314 -10.35 26.61 22.37
N ASP A 315 -9.53 25.58 22.60
CA ASP A 315 -9.57 24.31 21.88
C ASP A 315 -10.69 23.40 22.38
N TRP A 316 -11.16 23.63 23.61
CA TRP A 316 -12.14 22.81 24.32
C TRP A 316 -13.38 23.61 24.67
N GLN A 317 -14.00 24.21 23.65
CA GLN A 317 -15.21 25.00 23.85
C GLN A 317 -16.36 24.12 24.37
N GLY A 318 -17.03 24.58 25.43
CA GLY A 318 -18.11 23.84 26.07
C GLY A 318 -17.67 22.87 27.18
N PHE A 319 -16.36 22.75 27.43
CA PHE A 319 -15.86 22.00 28.58
C PHE A 319 -15.79 22.87 29.84
N ASP A 320 -16.30 22.33 30.95
CA ASP A 320 -16.08 22.88 32.28
C ASP A 320 -14.65 22.55 32.75
N VAL A 321 -14.00 23.45 33.50
CA VAL A 321 -12.62 23.24 33.97
C VAL A 321 -12.59 23.07 35.48
N VAL A 322 -11.99 21.97 35.92
CA VAL A 322 -11.67 21.68 37.31
C VAL A 322 -10.15 21.73 37.47
N THR A 323 -9.64 22.86 37.95
CA THR A 323 -8.21 23.01 38.24
C THR A 323 -7.90 22.46 39.64
N LEU A 324 -6.98 21.50 39.70
CA LEU A 324 -6.49 20.93 40.95
C LEU A 324 -5.38 21.79 41.55
N THR A 325 -5.23 21.69 42.87
CA THR A 325 -4.16 22.35 43.62
C THR A 325 -3.34 21.32 44.40
N ASP A 326 -2.01 21.47 44.39
CA ASP A 326 -1.14 20.66 45.25
C ASP A 326 -1.11 21.23 46.67
N VAL A 327 -2.07 20.79 47.48
CA VAL A 327 -2.08 21.00 48.92
C VAL A 327 -1.66 19.70 49.58
N ARG A 328 -0.37 19.58 49.91
CA ARG A 328 0.22 18.37 50.51
C ARG A 328 -0.65 17.80 51.64
N GLY A 329 -1.08 16.55 51.46
CA GLY A 329 -1.88 15.80 52.44
C GLY A 329 -3.37 16.17 52.50
N SER A 330 -3.84 17.10 51.68
CA SER A 330 -5.26 17.43 51.58
C SER A 330 -5.99 16.47 50.64
N THR A 331 -7.12 15.93 51.11
CA THR A 331 -8.07 15.13 50.34
C THR A 331 -9.36 15.89 50.03
N ALA A 332 -9.34 17.23 50.13
CA ALA A 332 -10.48 18.07 49.81
C ALA A 332 -10.75 18.10 48.30
N VAL A 333 -12.01 18.28 47.90
CA VAL A 333 -12.38 18.44 46.48
C VAL A 333 -11.56 19.57 45.85
N GLY A 334 -10.99 19.31 44.67
CA GLY A 334 -10.12 20.26 43.96
C GLY A 334 -8.64 20.24 44.37
N THR A 335 -8.19 19.22 45.11
CA THR A 335 -6.76 19.01 45.38
C THR A 335 -6.23 17.75 44.70
N CYS A 336 -4.92 17.68 44.46
CA CYS A 336 -4.27 16.48 43.93
C CYS A 336 -4.50 15.24 44.81
N GLY A 337 -4.45 15.42 46.14
CA GLY A 337 -4.71 14.33 47.09
C GLY A 337 -6.15 13.81 47.07
N TYR A 338 -7.11 14.53 46.48
CA TYR A 338 -8.47 14.02 46.25
C TYR A 338 -8.48 12.82 45.29
N PHE A 339 -7.56 12.80 44.31
CA PHE A 339 -7.37 11.72 43.35
C PHE A 339 -6.31 10.71 43.82
N ASN A 340 -5.16 11.20 44.29
CA ASN A 340 -3.99 10.36 44.54
C ASN A 340 -4.01 9.66 45.91
N ALA A 341 -4.71 10.20 46.92
CA ALA A 341 -4.74 9.59 48.24
C ALA A 341 -5.87 8.58 48.34
N SER A 342 -5.62 7.43 48.98
CA SER A 342 -6.66 6.43 49.25
C SER A 342 -7.83 7.07 50.03
N PRO A 343 -9.09 6.89 49.60
CA PRO A 343 -9.57 5.90 48.63
C PRO A 343 -9.75 6.41 47.18
N GLY A 344 -9.13 7.51 46.79
CA GLY A 344 -9.19 8.01 45.41
C GLY A 344 -10.53 8.62 45.01
N THR A 345 -11.22 9.26 45.95
CA THR A 345 -12.61 9.78 45.79
C THR A 345 -12.79 10.64 44.53
N GLY A 346 -11.74 11.36 44.10
CA GLY A 346 -11.72 12.13 42.86
C GLY A 346 -12.09 11.32 41.63
N TRP A 347 -11.50 10.13 41.47
CA TRP A 347 -11.79 9.25 40.34
C TRP A 347 -13.26 8.85 40.29
N GLY A 348 -13.83 8.42 41.42
CA GLY A 348 -15.25 8.06 41.50
C GLY A 348 -16.20 9.23 41.21
N SER A 349 -15.79 10.47 41.51
CA SER A 349 -16.63 11.64 41.25
C SER A 349 -16.77 11.98 39.77
N LEU A 350 -15.85 11.53 38.91
CA LEU A 350 -15.92 11.74 37.46
C LEU A 350 -17.15 11.08 36.83
N GLY A 351 -17.67 9.99 37.42
CA GLY A 351 -18.90 9.35 36.94
C GLY A 351 -20.18 10.18 37.15
N THR A 352 -20.10 11.27 37.93
CA THR A 352 -21.24 12.17 38.19
C THR A 352 -21.30 13.37 37.25
N LEU A 353 -20.30 13.52 36.37
CA LEU A 353 -20.23 14.60 35.40
C LEU A 353 -21.36 14.48 34.37
N THR A 354 -22.00 15.60 34.08
CA THR A 354 -23.10 15.70 33.09
C THR A 354 -22.77 16.63 31.93
N THR A 355 -21.62 17.29 31.98
CA THR A 355 -21.09 18.21 30.98
C THR A 355 -19.65 17.82 30.67
N PRO A 356 -19.19 18.00 29.42
CA PRO A 356 -17.79 17.78 29.08
C PRO A 356 -16.88 18.51 30.06
N THR A 357 -15.86 17.85 30.60
CA THR A 357 -15.07 18.40 31.69
C THR A 357 -13.58 18.18 31.47
N ILE A 358 -12.77 19.18 31.81
CA ILE A 358 -11.32 19.12 31.87
C ILE A 358 -10.90 19.07 33.34
N VAL A 359 -10.14 18.06 33.72
CA VAL A 359 -9.42 18.01 35.00
C VAL A 359 -8.00 18.48 34.73
N ASP A 360 -7.71 19.71 35.12
CA ASP A 360 -6.37 20.31 35.01
C ASP A 360 -5.58 20.02 36.29
N ALA A 361 -4.76 18.98 36.22
CA ALA A 361 -3.92 18.44 37.28
C ALA A 361 -2.44 18.78 37.12
N ARG A 362 -2.06 19.74 36.27
CA ARG A 362 -0.64 20.16 36.09
C ARG A 362 -0.01 20.76 37.35
N ALA A 363 -0.81 21.15 38.33
CA ALA A 363 -0.28 21.54 39.65
C ALA A 363 0.23 20.34 40.46
N CYS A 364 -0.19 19.13 40.11
CA CYS A 364 0.22 17.89 40.75
C CYS A 364 1.55 17.42 40.17
N SER A 365 2.41 16.81 40.99
CA SER A 365 3.64 16.18 40.48
C SER A 365 3.37 14.95 39.61
N GLU A 366 2.21 14.33 39.81
CA GLU A 366 1.71 13.14 39.10
C GLU A 366 0.20 13.09 39.40
N LEU A 367 -0.62 12.71 38.43
CA LEU A 367 -2.02 12.34 38.66
C LEU A 367 -2.14 10.82 38.66
N SER A 368 -2.43 10.25 39.84
CA SER A 368 -2.32 8.82 40.07
C SER A 368 -3.62 8.19 40.56
N SER A 369 -3.96 7.05 39.96
CA SER A 369 -5.00 6.13 40.41
C SER A 369 -4.46 4.99 41.28
N ASN A 370 -3.13 4.91 41.43
CA ASN A 370 -2.39 3.93 42.21
C ASN A 370 -2.45 4.19 43.73
N ASN A 371 -3.66 4.23 44.26
CA ASN A 371 -3.94 4.56 45.66
C ASN A 371 -4.55 3.36 46.42
N GLY A 372 -4.53 2.17 45.80
CA GLY A 372 -5.08 0.92 46.32
C GLY A 372 -6.60 0.78 46.24
N SER A 373 -7.32 1.74 45.64
CA SER A 373 -8.79 1.69 45.52
C SER A 373 -9.33 1.02 44.25
N HIS A 374 -8.50 0.87 43.21
CA HIS A 374 -8.87 0.35 41.89
C HIS A 374 -10.15 1.01 41.34
N PRO A 375 -10.09 2.33 41.07
CA PRO A 375 -11.29 3.10 40.75
C PRO A 375 -11.95 2.61 39.46
N GLU A 376 -13.28 2.41 39.51
CA GLU A 376 -14.13 2.15 38.34
C GLU A 376 -15.04 3.36 38.09
N VAL A 377 -14.95 3.93 36.89
CA VAL A 377 -15.62 5.18 36.50
C VAL A 377 -16.54 4.92 35.32
N PHE A 378 -17.82 5.27 35.46
CA PHE A 378 -18.81 5.22 34.38
C PHE A 378 -19.08 6.64 33.87
N LEU A 379 -18.51 7.00 32.73
CA LEU A 379 -18.62 8.34 32.15
C LEU A 379 -19.90 8.51 31.34
N ASN A 380 -20.61 9.61 31.59
CA ASN A 380 -21.80 10.01 30.83
C ASN A 380 -21.48 11.04 29.73
N THR A 381 -20.27 11.59 29.75
CA THR A 381 -19.84 12.74 28.94
C THR A 381 -18.34 12.70 28.75
N ASP A 382 -17.86 13.50 27.82
CA ASP A 382 -16.46 13.63 27.47
C ASP A 382 -15.58 14.14 28.62
N LEU A 383 -14.34 13.67 28.67
CA LEU A 383 -13.40 13.97 29.74
C LEU A 383 -11.98 14.22 29.20
N VAL A 384 -11.39 15.35 29.58
CA VAL A 384 -9.96 15.60 29.37
C VAL A 384 -9.25 15.53 30.72
N LEU A 385 -8.22 14.71 30.81
CA LEU A 385 -7.29 14.64 31.92
C LEU A 385 -5.98 15.28 31.46
N LEU A 386 -5.59 16.37 32.12
CA LEU A 386 -4.38 17.13 31.79
C LEU A 386 -3.44 17.12 33.00
N ALA A 387 -2.25 16.54 32.87
CA ALA A 387 -1.27 16.49 33.96
C ALA A 387 0.15 16.56 33.41
N ASP A 388 1.12 16.76 34.31
CA ASP A 388 2.53 16.70 33.94
C ASP A 388 3.03 15.26 33.82
N ASP A 389 2.41 14.30 34.53
CA ASP A 389 2.74 12.86 34.58
C ASP A 389 1.51 12.05 35.03
N PHE A 390 1.35 10.81 34.55
CA PHE A 390 0.22 9.93 34.90
C PHE A 390 0.65 8.55 35.39
N ASP A 391 0.00 8.10 36.47
CA ASP A 391 -0.04 6.70 36.89
C ASP A 391 -1.49 6.19 36.87
N LEU A 392 -1.86 5.50 35.79
CA LEU A 392 -3.21 4.97 35.58
C LEU A 392 -3.39 3.55 36.16
N THR A 393 -2.53 3.14 37.10
CA THR A 393 -2.57 1.79 37.69
C THR A 393 -3.96 1.43 38.21
N MET A 394 -4.51 0.33 37.68
CA MET A 394 -5.81 -0.25 38.07
C MET A 394 -7.02 0.68 37.88
N LEU A 395 -6.92 1.72 37.04
CA LEU A 395 -8.05 2.56 36.63
C LEU A 395 -8.91 1.84 35.60
N THR A 396 -10.21 1.72 35.86
CA THR A 396 -11.19 1.26 34.87
C THR A 396 -12.13 2.41 34.48
N VAL A 397 -12.20 2.73 33.20
CA VAL A 397 -13.13 3.70 32.63
C VAL A 397 -14.07 3.01 31.65
N ARG A 398 -15.37 3.23 31.82
CA ARG A 398 -16.44 2.67 31.00
C ARG A 398 -17.41 3.76 30.61
N ALA A 399 -18.11 3.56 29.49
CA ALA A 399 -19.27 4.36 29.17
C ALA A 399 -20.43 4.01 30.10
N ALA A 400 -21.13 5.04 30.58
CA ALA A 400 -22.44 4.85 31.19
C ALA A 400 -23.45 4.39 30.14
N GLY A 401 -24.54 3.76 30.57
CA GLY A 401 -25.52 3.15 29.67
C GLY A 401 -26.11 4.16 28.66
N GLY A 402 -25.87 3.93 27.37
CA GLY A 402 -26.34 4.77 26.27
C GLY A 402 -25.48 6.01 25.97
N ALA A 403 -24.34 6.17 26.65
CA ALA A 403 -23.33 7.17 26.33
C ALA A 403 -22.21 6.55 25.46
N SER A 404 -21.48 7.42 24.77
CA SER A 404 -20.25 7.09 24.00
C SER A 404 -19.23 8.21 24.23
N PRO A 405 -18.67 8.31 25.45
CA PRO A 405 -17.81 9.42 25.82
C PRO A 405 -16.41 9.26 25.23
N SER A 406 -15.81 10.39 24.88
CA SER A 406 -14.40 10.49 24.54
C SER A 406 -13.55 10.85 25.76
N VAL A 407 -12.36 10.26 25.86
CA VAL A 407 -11.40 10.54 26.93
C VAL A 407 -10.05 10.96 26.34
N TRP A 408 -9.47 12.05 26.80
CA TRP A 408 -8.10 12.44 26.44
C TRP A 408 -7.22 12.45 27.68
N VAL A 409 -6.16 11.64 27.68
CA VAL A 409 -5.10 11.65 28.69
C VAL A 409 -3.91 12.38 28.07
N VAL A 410 -3.66 13.61 28.54
CA VAL A 410 -2.75 14.54 27.88
C VAL A 410 -1.66 14.98 28.83
N VAL A 411 -0.42 14.70 28.42
CA VAL A 411 0.79 15.36 28.92
C VAL A 411 1.27 16.32 27.84
N GLU A 412 1.29 17.62 28.13
CA GLU A 412 1.60 18.64 27.11
C GLU A 412 3.06 18.56 26.64
N ASP A 413 3.26 18.87 25.36
CA ASP A 413 4.58 19.30 24.93
C ASP A 413 4.74 20.80 25.24
N THR A 414 5.58 21.09 26.23
CA THR A 414 5.80 22.46 26.68
C THR A 414 6.71 23.28 25.76
N LEU A 415 7.33 22.63 24.76
CA LEU A 415 8.26 23.24 23.82
C LEU A 415 7.76 23.06 22.38
N ALA A 416 7.39 24.17 21.74
CA ALA A 416 6.98 24.14 20.34
C ALA A 416 8.19 24.06 19.39
N ASP A 417 8.83 22.90 19.30
CA ASP A 417 10.02 22.66 18.50
C ASP A 417 9.86 21.59 17.41
N GLY A 418 8.64 21.08 17.22
CA GLY A 418 8.31 20.06 16.23
C GLY A 418 8.96 18.72 16.53
N LYS A 419 9.22 18.42 17.81
CA LYS A 419 9.80 17.16 18.29
C LYS A 419 9.11 16.75 19.59
N PRO A 420 9.05 15.45 19.91
CA PRO A 420 8.54 14.97 21.20
C PRO A 420 9.51 15.35 22.33
N THR A 421 9.48 16.61 22.76
CA THR A 421 10.48 17.12 23.69
C THR A 421 10.06 16.84 25.13
N CYS A 422 10.54 15.71 25.64
CA CYS A 422 10.25 15.25 26.98
C CYS A 422 10.96 16.07 28.06
N VAL A 423 10.18 16.68 28.97
CA VAL A 423 10.67 17.14 30.28
C VAL A 423 10.57 15.98 31.28
N ARG A 424 11.41 15.97 32.32
CA ARG A 424 11.52 14.80 33.21
C ARG A 424 10.24 14.60 34.04
N GLY A 425 9.70 13.37 34.02
CA GLY A 425 8.47 13.00 34.73
C GLY A 425 7.26 13.44 33.93
N SER A 426 7.14 12.91 32.71
CA SER A 426 6.07 13.22 31.78
C SER A 426 5.55 12.01 31.05
N ASP A 427 5.60 10.86 31.72
CA ASP A 427 5.20 9.59 31.17
C ASP A 427 3.71 9.33 31.42
N ILE A 428 3.13 8.43 30.63
CA ILE A 428 1.80 7.86 30.89
C ILE A 428 2.01 6.39 31.22
N LEU A 429 1.93 6.05 32.51
CA LEU A 429 2.00 4.69 32.98
C LEU A 429 0.61 4.04 32.94
N ILE A 430 0.50 2.97 32.16
CA ILE A 430 -0.65 2.08 31.98
C ILE A 430 -0.33 0.76 32.69
N ASN A 431 -1.16 0.35 33.65
CA ASN A 431 -0.82 -0.79 34.50
C ASN A 431 -2.06 -1.43 35.16
N GLY A 432 -2.65 -2.43 34.52
CA GLY A 432 -4.01 -2.91 34.83
C GLY A 432 -5.10 -1.88 34.51
N THR A 433 -4.82 -0.92 33.62
CA THR A 433 -5.74 0.12 33.18
C THR A 433 -6.69 -0.43 32.12
N ILE A 434 -7.97 -0.09 32.21
CA ILE A 434 -9.01 -0.50 31.27
C ILE A 434 -9.74 0.74 30.77
N MET A 435 -9.48 1.13 29.52
CA MET A 435 -10.32 2.04 28.73
C MET A 435 -11.21 1.18 27.83
N ALA A 436 -12.39 0.80 28.33
CA ALA A 436 -13.23 -0.20 27.67
C ALA A 436 -13.73 0.26 26.30
N THR A 437 -14.00 -0.69 25.39
CA THR A 437 -14.52 -0.47 24.00
C THR A 437 -15.77 0.38 23.81
N GLY A 438 -16.47 0.79 24.89
CA GLY A 438 -17.54 1.80 24.82
C GLY A 438 -17.05 3.26 24.94
N VAL A 439 -15.77 3.44 25.21
CA VAL A 439 -15.07 4.71 25.40
C VAL A 439 -13.99 4.82 24.32
N THR A 440 -13.90 5.99 23.67
CA THR A 440 -12.82 6.28 22.72
C THR A 440 -11.77 7.13 23.43
N ALA A 441 -10.59 6.56 23.69
CA ALA A 441 -9.56 7.18 24.53
C ALA A 441 -8.29 7.54 23.75
N MET A 442 -7.76 8.75 23.94
CA MET A 442 -6.48 9.18 23.42
C MET A 442 -5.44 9.28 24.53
N ALA A 443 -4.26 8.68 24.35
CA ALA A 443 -3.08 9.00 25.17
C ALA A 443 -2.12 9.85 24.34
N TYR A 444 -1.80 11.06 24.81
CA TYR A 444 -0.84 11.96 24.19
C TYR A 444 0.27 12.30 25.19
N THR A 445 1.52 12.03 24.82
CA THR A 445 2.69 12.47 25.60
C THR A 445 3.93 12.62 24.71
N PRO A 446 4.74 13.70 24.86
CA PRO A 446 6.05 13.79 24.22
C PRO A 446 7.09 12.81 24.80
N CYS A 447 6.75 12.04 25.83
CA CYS A 447 7.63 11.09 26.48
C CYS A 447 7.22 9.64 26.19
N ILE A 448 7.13 8.79 27.22
CA ILE A 448 6.86 7.36 27.09
C ILE A 448 5.40 7.08 27.45
N ILE A 449 4.73 6.31 26.60
CA ILE A 449 3.55 5.53 27.02
C ILE A 449 4.10 4.18 27.49
N ASP A 450 4.07 3.94 28.80
CA ASP A 450 4.68 2.78 29.47
C ASP A 450 3.60 1.80 29.93
N VAL A 451 3.63 0.56 29.46
CA VAL A 451 2.69 -0.50 29.85
C VAL A 451 3.38 -1.48 30.80
N ALA A 452 3.13 -1.41 32.11
CA ALA A 452 3.92 -2.11 33.12
C ALA A 452 3.41 -3.49 33.58
N GLY A 453 2.22 -3.93 33.17
CA GLY A 453 1.85 -5.36 33.21
C GLY A 453 1.28 -5.97 34.49
N MET A 454 0.86 -5.17 35.47
CA MET A 454 0.06 -5.67 36.59
C MET A 454 -1.40 -5.87 36.18
N GLY A 455 -1.68 -6.71 35.19
CA GLY A 455 -3.04 -7.07 34.82
C GLY A 455 -3.24 -7.35 33.34
N HIS A 456 -4.50 -7.29 32.93
CA HIS A 456 -4.88 -7.22 31.53
C HIS A 456 -5.21 -5.76 31.24
N ASP A 457 -4.23 -5.04 30.70
CA ASP A 457 -4.45 -3.68 30.21
C ASP A 457 -5.38 -3.75 28.99
N GLU A 458 -6.34 -2.84 28.91
CA GLU A 458 -7.24 -2.68 27.77
C GLU A 458 -7.27 -1.22 27.37
N TRP A 459 -7.05 -0.93 26.10
CA TRP A 459 -7.15 0.40 25.55
C TRP A 459 -7.97 0.42 24.27
N SER A 460 -9.08 1.16 24.27
CA SER A 460 -9.86 1.45 23.08
C SER A 460 -9.65 2.90 22.68
N GLY A 461 -9.00 3.13 21.54
CA GLY A 461 -8.79 4.47 21.02
C GLY A 461 -7.48 4.64 20.27
N ALA A 462 -6.73 5.71 20.59
CA ALA A 462 -5.48 6.07 19.92
C ALA A 462 -4.32 6.36 20.89
N PHE A 463 -3.10 6.10 20.43
CA PHE A 463 -1.85 6.47 21.10
C PHE A 463 -1.03 7.42 20.22
N TYR A 464 -0.53 8.50 20.83
CA TYR A 464 0.40 9.44 20.21
C TYR A 464 1.53 9.76 21.20
N GLY A 465 2.64 9.02 21.08
CA GLY A 465 3.74 9.04 22.04
C GLY A 465 5.08 9.43 21.42
N GLY A 466 5.94 10.07 22.20
CA GLY A 466 7.36 10.20 21.86
C GLY A 466 8.05 8.85 21.74
N SER A 467 7.66 7.90 22.59
CA SER A 467 8.08 6.50 22.54
C SER A 467 7.05 5.59 23.22
N PHE A 468 7.20 4.30 23.03
CA PHE A 468 6.36 3.26 23.61
C PHE A 468 7.24 2.24 24.31
N ASP A 469 6.96 1.98 25.59
CA ASP A 469 7.56 0.87 26.32
C ASP A 469 6.48 -0.16 26.67
N TYR A 470 6.87 -1.43 26.54
CA TYR A 470 6.00 -2.55 26.80
C TYR A 470 6.68 -3.44 27.85
N GLY A 471 5.95 -3.73 28.91
CA GLY A 471 6.34 -4.62 29.99
C GLY A 471 5.16 -5.40 30.55
N GLY A 472 4.03 -5.37 29.83
CA GLY A 472 2.73 -5.79 30.31
C GLY A 472 1.74 -6.13 29.21
N GLY A 473 0.89 -7.13 29.47
CA GLY A 473 -0.13 -7.55 28.52
C GLY A 473 -1.15 -6.43 28.22
N LEU A 474 -1.19 -5.94 26.98
CA LEU A 474 -2.12 -4.92 26.48
C LEU A 474 -3.05 -5.49 25.43
N SER A 475 -4.36 -5.32 25.59
CA SER A 475 -5.36 -5.49 24.54
C SER A 475 -5.70 -4.13 23.95
N PHE A 476 -5.25 -3.85 22.73
CA PHE A 476 -5.48 -2.58 22.05
C PHE A 476 -6.57 -2.72 20.98
N TYR A 477 -7.52 -1.80 20.97
CA TYR A 477 -8.59 -1.68 19.99
C TYR A 477 -8.47 -0.28 19.37
N GLY A 478 -8.14 -0.20 18.08
CA GLY A 478 -8.05 1.09 17.39
C GLY A 478 -9.42 1.71 17.22
N ASP A 479 -9.58 2.91 17.75
CA ASP A 479 -10.73 3.77 17.48
C ASP A 479 -10.24 5.21 17.44
N GLN A 480 -10.38 5.82 16.29
CA GLN A 480 -9.58 6.99 16.01
C GLN A 480 -10.12 8.23 16.74
N ILE A 481 -9.22 8.95 17.41
CA ILE A 481 -9.51 10.20 18.08
C ILE A 481 -8.28 11.11 18.05
N LEU A 482 -8.52 12.40 17.87
CA LEU A 482 -7.48 13.41 17.70
C LEU A 482 -7.56 14.48 18.78
N LEU A 483 -6.44 15.16 19.00
CA LEU A 483 -6.43 16.42 19.74
C LEU A 483 -6.97 17.55 18.87
N PRO A 484 -7.53 18.62 19.47
CA PRO A 484 -7.92 19.80 18.73
C PRO A 484 -6.77 20.37 17.90
N ASN A 485 -7.07 20.73 16.65
CA ASN A 485 -6.13 21.26 15.65
C ASN A 485 -5.01 20.29 15.23
N MET A 486 -5.01 19.05 15.73
CA MET A 486 -4.16 17.99 15.19
C MET A 486 -4.66 17.70 13.76
N PRO A 487 -3.78 17.75 12.76
CA PRO A 487 -4.21 17.41 11.41
C PRO A 487 -4.69 15.94 11.40
N GLU A 488 -5.80 15.68 10.72
CA GLU A 488 -6.26 14.31 10.39
C GLU A 488 -5.11 13.49 9.76
N SER A 489 -4.22 14.21 9.07
CA SER A 489 -3.03 13.71 8.40
C SER A 489 -1.73 13.79 9.22
N ALA A 490 -1.73 13.91 10.56
CA ALA A 490 -0.49 14.14 11.35
C ALA A 490 0.62 13.07 11.16
N THR A 491 0.34 12.03 10.38
CA THR A 491 1.30 11.05 9.88
C THR A 491 1.02 10.65 8.42
N SER A 492 0.48 11.54 7.58
CA SER A 492 0.29 11.22 6.16
C SER A 492 1.65 10.97 5.54
N VAL A 493 1.95 9.69 5.42
CA VAL A 493 2.71 9.13 4.31
C VAL A 493 2.20 9.89 3.08
N GLY A 494 3.08 10.49 2.27
CA GLY A 494 2.66 10.83 0.92
C GLY A 494 2.15 9.53 0.32
N ALA A 495 0.82 9.34 0.30
CA ALA A 495 0.22 8.01 0.38
C ALA A 495 0.91 7.13 -0.65
N GLU A 496 1.67 6.13 -0.20
CA GLU A 496 2.10 5.08 -1.09
C GLU A 496 0.84 4.29 -1.38
N THR A 497 0.10 4.74 -2.38
CA THR A 497 -0.86 3.91 -3.08
C THR A 497 -0.03 2.83 -3.76
N ILE A 498 -0.01 1.65 -3.16
CA ILE A 498 0.50 0.48 -3.85
C ILE A 498 -0.57 0.12 -4.87
N GLU A 499 -0.29 0.50 -6.11
CA GLU A 499 -1.07 0.14 -7.28
C GLU A 499 -0.60 -1.23 -7.77
N ALA A 500 -1.36 -2.29 -7.43
CA ALA A 500 -1.06 -3.63 -7.91
C ALA A 500 -1.93 -3.96 -9.13
N LEU A 501 -1.27 -4.38 -10.21
CA LEU A 501 -1.95 -4.92 -11.39
C LEU A 501 -2.20 -6.41 -11.18
N GLY A 502 -3.47 -6.79 -11.04
CA GLY A 502 -3.90 -8.16 -10.82
C GLY A 502 -3.99 -9.00 -12.11
N THR A 503 -4.90 -9.97 -12.10
CA THR A 503 -5.01 -10.93 -13.20
C THR A 503 -5.68 -10.34 -14.45
N LEU A 504 -5.35 -10.88 -15.63
CA LEU A 504 -6.04 -10.51 -16.87
C LEU A 504 -7.49 -11.02 -16.83
N VAL A 505 -8.44 -10.09 -16.80
CA VAL A 505 -9.88 -10.38 -16.77
C VAL A 505 -10.41 -10.60 -18.17
N SER A 506 -10.03 -9.75 -19.12
CA SER A 506 -10.49 -9.88 -20.51
C SER A 506 -9.55 -9.21 -21.52
N GLN A 507 -9.49 -9.75 -22.72
CA GLN A 507 -8.82 -9.13 -23.87
C GLN A 507 -9.71 -9.23 -25.10
N ARG A 508 -9.94 -8.11 -25.80
CA ARG A 508 -10.84 -8.06 -26.97
C ARG A 508 -10.42 -7.03 -28.00
N ASP A 509 -10.93 -7.21 -29.21
CA ASP A 509 -10.81 -6.28 -30.33
C ASP A 509 -11.88 -5.18 -30.21
N LEU A 510 -11.50 -3.92 -30.32
CA LEU A 510 -12.40 -2.77 -30.37
C LEU A 510 -12.54 -2.36 -31.83
N ARG A 511 -13.68 -2.72 -32.44
CA ARG A 511 -13.99 -2.41 -33.84
C ARG A 511 -14.53 -1.02 -34.05
#